data_AF-A0AAV8ZQX6-F1
#
_entry.id   AF-A0AAV8ZQX6-F1
#
_cell.length_a   1.000
_cell.length_b   1.000
_cell.length_c   1.000
_cell.angle_alpha   90.00
_cell.angle_beta   90.00
_cell.angle_gamma   90.00
#
_symmetry.space_group_name_H-M   'P 1'
#
loop_
_entity.id
_entity.type
_entity.pdbx_description
1 polymer ?
#
loop_
_entity_poly.entity_id
_entity_poly.type
_entity_poly.pdbx_seq_one_letter_code
_entity_poly.pdbx_strand_id
1 'polypeptide(L)' 'MQVSMSQSKKPYKTYSEDRMESAVNCVKNDDVSIKRAAEMFAINHTTLMNHVKNYKCNAIGRPTMLT' A
#
# COMPACT_ATOMS: atom_id res chain seq x y z
N MET A 1 24.98 16.11 -26.52
CA MET A 1 23.85 15.22 -26.19
C MET A 1 24.27 14.34 -25.03
N GLN A 2 23.68 14.52 -23.85
CA GLN A 2 23.75 13.54 -22.76
C GLN A 2 22.34 13.39 -22.20
N VAL A 3 21.67 12.31 -22.58
CA VAL A 3 20.40 11.88 -21.98
C VAL A 3 20.75 10.94 -20.83
N SER A 4 20.89 11.52 -19.64
CA SER A 4 21.03 10.76 -18.40
C SER A 4 19.67 10.15 -18.07
N MET A 5 19.51 8.85 -18.35
CA MET A 5 18.40 8.05 -17.87
C MET A 5 18.48 7.98 -16.33
N SER A 6 17.90 8.97 -15.64
CA SER A 6 17.67 8.88 -14.21
C SER A 6 16.54 7.88 -13.98
N GLN A 7 16.87 6.61 -13.78
CA GLN A 7 15.98 5.69 -13.09
C GLN A 7 15.86 6.19 -11.64
N SER A 8 15.03 7.21 -11.43
CA SER A 8 14.63 7.66 -10.11
C SER A 8 13.88 6.49 -9.46
N LYS A 9 14.59 5.68 -8.66
CA LYS A 9 13.95 4.78 -7.70
C LYS A 9 12.97 5.67 -6.93
N LYS A 10 11.67 5.48 -7.14
CA LYS A 10 10.65 6.20 -6.36
C LYS A 10 11.04 5.98 -4.89
N PRO A 11 11.27 7.03 -4.09
CA PRO A 11 11.52 6.84 -2.68
C PRO A 11 10.38 5.99 -2.15
N TYR A 12 10.70 5.00 -1.31
CA TYR A 12 9.67 4.21 -0.66
C TYR A 12 8.66 5.19 -0.06
N LYS A 13 7.40 5.03 -0.45
CA LYS A 13 6.35 5.97 -0.09
C LYS A 13 6.05 5.75 1.39
N THR A 14 6.81 6.43 2.25
CA THR A 14 6.60 6.42 3.69
C THR A 14 5.31 7.15 3.97
N TYR A 15 4.34 6.47 4.56
CA TYR A 15 3.12 7.10 5.06
C TYR A 15 3.30 7.33 6.57
N SER A 16 2.80 8.45 7.07
CA SER A 16 2.70 8.67 8.51
C SER A 16 1.61 7.77 9.09
N GLU A 17 1.82 7.29 10.32
CA GLU A 17 0.86 6.46 11.05
C GLU A 17 -0.50 7.17 11.19
N ASP A 18 -0.50 8.47 11.48
CA ASP A 18 -1.68 9.33 11.52
C ASP A 18 -2.54 9.27 10.25
N ARG A 19 -1.90 9.33 9.06
CA ARG A 19 -2.60 9.23 7.78
C ARG A 19 -3.19 7.84 7.57
N MET A 20 -2.49 6.81 8.03
CA MET A 20 -2.98 5.43 7.95
C MET A 20 -4.21 5.24 8.81
N GLU A 21 -4.19 5.71 10.05
CA GLU A 21 -5.30 5.59 10.98
C GLU A 21 -6.53 6.36 10.49
N SER A 22 -6.32 7.60 10.03
CA SER A 22 -7.36 8.41 9.40
C SER A 22 -7.98 7.72 8.18
N ALA A 23 -7.15 7.12 7.31
CA ALA A 23 -7.62 6.39 6.15
C ALA A 23 -8.43 5.14 6.52
N VAL A 24 -7.99 4.39 7.53
CA VAL A 24 -8.70 3.21 8.02
C VAL A 24 -10.04 3.62 8.65
N ASN A 25 -10.06 4.72 9.40
CA ASN A 25 -11.28 5.24 10.01
C ASN A 25 -12.28 5.70 8.93
N CYS A 26 -11.81 6.40 7.90
CA CYS A 26 -12.65 6.87 6.81
C CYS A 26 -13.27 5.70 6.00
N VAL A 27 -12.52 4.64 5.75
CA VAL A 27 -13.05 3.42 5.10
C VAL A 27 -14.13 2.74 5.96
N LYS A 28 -13.98 2.78 7.29
CA LYS A 28 -14.92 2.12 8.21
C LYS A 28 -16.19 2.94 8.49
N ASN A 29 -16.09 4.27 8.49
CA ASN A 29 -17.18 5.15 8.92
C ASN A 29 -17.89 5.89 7.78
N ASP A 30 -17.18 6.29 6.72
CA ASP A 30 -17.72 7.19 5.68
C ASP A 30 -18.24 6.44 4.43
N ASP A 31 -18.38 5.11 4.47
CA ASP A 31 -18.74 4.27 3.30
C ASP A 31 -17.84 4.51 2.05
N VAL A 32 -16.61 4.99 2.28
CA VAL A 32 -15.66 5.31 1.22
C VAL A 32 -14.91 4.04 0.80
N SER A 33 -14.87 3.77 -0.50
CA SER A 33 -14.08 2.66 -1.03
C SER A 33 -12.59 2.78 -0.69
N ILE A 34 -11.92 1.65 -0.43
CA ILE A 34 -10.49 1.59 -0.10
C ILE A 34 -9.64 2.34 -1.13
N LYS A 35 -9.99 2.23 -2.42
CA LYS A 35 -9.31 2.96 -3.51
C LYS A 35 -9.40 4.47 -3.30
N ARG A 36 -10.60 4.98 -2.99
CA ARG A 36 -10.82 6.41 -2.83
C ARG A 36 -10.12 6.95 -1.59
N ALA A 37 -10.17 6.24 -0.47
CA ALA A 37 -9.41 6.61 0.73
C ALA A 37 -7.89 6.59 0.47
N ALA A 38 -7.37 5.59 -0.25
CA ALA A 38 -5.95 5.54 -0.60
C ALA A 38 -5.49 6.77 -1.40
N GLU A 39 -6.30 7.24 -2.36
CA GLU A 39 -6.02 8.46 -3.12
C GLU A 39 -6.07 9.72 -2.23
N MET A 40 -7.06 9.82 -1.35
CA MET A 40 -7.24 10.98 -0.45
C MET A 40 -6.09 11.14 0.53
N PHE A 41 -5.63 10.05 1.15
CA PHE A 41 -4.56 10.08 2.16
C PHE A 41 -3.17 9.85 1.56
N ALA A 42 -3.07 9.77 0.22
CA ALA A 42 -1.85 9.50 -0.55
C ALA A 42 -1.14 8.19 -0.15
N ILE A 43 -1.89 7.20 0.35
CA ILE A 43 -1.40 5.88 0.76
C ILE A 43 -1.54 4.91 -0.42
N ASN A 44 -0.66 3.93 -0.52
CA ASN A 44 -0.80 2.90 -1.55
C ASN A 44 -2.03 2.02 -1.25
N HIS A 45 -2.84 1.75 -2.28
CA HIS A 45 -4.07 0.95 -2.15
C HIS A 45 -3.84 -0.42 -1.50
N THR A 46 -2.81 -1.16 -1.94
CA THR A 46 -2.47 -2.46 -1.37
C THR A 46 -2.05 -2.36 0.08
N THR A 47 -1.33 -1.31 0.45
CA THR A 47 -0.90 -1.06 1.83
C THR A 47 -2.09 -0.78 2.74
N LEU A 48 -3.00 0.12 2.32
CA LEU A 48 -4.23 0.40 3.06
C LEU A 48 -5.10 -0.86 3.17
N MET A 49 -5.23 -1.64 2.09
CA MET A 49 -5.99 -2.89 2.09
C MET A 49 -5.41 -3.90 3.09
N ASN A 50 -4.07 -3.98 3.20
CA ASN A 50 -3.39 -4.88 4.13
C ASN A 50 -3.76 -4.57 5.59
N HIS A 51 -3.80 -3.28 5.93
CA HIS A 51 -4.19 -2.77 7.25
C HIS A 51 -5.69 -2.95 7.52
N VAL A 52 -6.56 -2.64 6.56
CA VAL A 52 -8.02 -2.76 6.73
C VAL A 52 -8.46 -4.22 6.86
N LYS A 53 -7.95 -5.11 6.00
CA LYS A 53 -8.37 -6.52 5.94
C LYS A 53 -7.52 -7.44 6.82
N ASN A 54 -6.57 -6.89 7.59
CA ASN A 54 -5.60 -7.67 8.36
C ASN A 54 -5.01 -8.83 7.54
N TYR A 55 -4.64 -8.56 6.28
CA TYR A 55 -3.98 -9.58 5.47
C TYR A 55 -2.60 -9.83 6.10
N LYS A 56 -2.54 -10.82 7.00
CA LYS A 56 -1.32 -11.56 7.21
C LYS A 56 -1.11 -12.28 5.89
N CYS A 57 -0.08 -11.88 5.15
CA CYS A 57 0.49 -12.76 4.16
C CYS A 57 0.95 -14.00 4.92
N ASN A 58 0.05 -14.97 5.06
CA ASN A 58 0.46 -16.33 5.37
C ASN A 58 1.47 -16.65 4.28
N ALA A 59 2.67 -17.05 4.68
CA ALA A 59 3.59 -17.65 3.74
C ALA A 59 2.88 -18.90 3.21
N ILE A 60 2.08 -18.74 2.15
CA ILE A 60 1.65 -19.83 1.30
C ILE A 60 2.93 -20.16 0.55
N GLY A 61 3.84 -20.82 1.26
CA GLY A 61 5.00 -21.46 0.69
C GLY A 61 4.42 -22.37 -0.37
N ARG A 62 4.48 -21.93 -1.62
CA ARG A 62 4.51 -22.87 -2.72
C ARG A 62 5.92 -23.42 -2.61
N PRO A 63 6.14 -24.63 -2.03
CA PRO A 63 7.48 -25.17 -1.99
C PRO A 63 7.96 -25.18 -3.43
N THR A 64 9.00 -24.40 -3.72
CA THR A 64 9.72 -24.57 -4.96
C THR A 64 10.35 -25.94 -4.85
N MET A 65 9.71 -26.93 -5.45
CA MET A 65 10.30 -28.24 -5.64
C MET A 65 11.50 -28.02 -6.55
N LEU A 66 12.70 -27.95 -5.97
CA LEU A 66 13.93 -28.18 -6.70
C LEU A 66 13.88 -29.67 -7.08
N THR A 67 13.39 -29.94 -8.29
CA THR A 67 13.63 -31.20 -9.00
C THR A 67 15.04 -31.18 -9.55
#